data_AF-A0A2Z2PQT2-F1
#
_entry.id   AF-A0A2Z2PQT2-F1
#
_cell.length_a   1.000
_cell.length_b   1.000
_cell.length_c   1.000
_cell.angle_alpha   90.00
_cell.angle_beta   90.00
_cell.angle_gamma   90.00
#
_symmetry.space_group_name_H-M   'P 1'
#
loop_
_entity.id
_entity.type
_entity.pdbx_description
1 polymer ?
#
loop_
_entity_poly.entity_id
_entity_poly.type
_entity_poly.pdbx_seq_one_letter_code
_entity_poly.pdbx_strand_id
1 'polypeptide(L)'
;MPTWPKDKLLKHGPDLPLEERIRRYQHNIRTIRESGCKVPTSAFIDTLDPAEIELWFADKAFTIDRLKRVMKDVADLPEGTVLPSPFIPLRK
;
A
#
# COMPACT_ATOMS: atom_id res chain seq x y z
N MET A 1 -18.35 10.87 -18.42
CA MET A 1 -18.00 10.68 -17.00
C MET A 1 -16.71 9.88 -16.93
N PRO A 2 -15.72 10.27 -16.12
CA PRO A 2 -14.54 9.44 -15.88
C PRO A 2 -14.97 8.06 -15.40
N THR A 3 -14.38 7.00 -15.95
CA THR A 3 -14.71 5.61 -15.58
C THR A 3 -13.44 4.89 -15.17
N TRP A 4 -13.50 4.22 -14.02
CA TRP A 4 -12.34 3.51 -13.47
C TRP A 4 -11.89 2.37 -14.41
N PRO A 5 -10.63 2.34 -14.88
CA PRO A 5 -10.20 1.47 -15.96
C PRO A 5 -9.75 0.09 -15.45
N LYS A 6 -10.60 -0.58 -14.65
CA LYS A 6 -10.25 -1.81 -13.90
C LYS A 6 -9.60 -2.89 -14.78
N ASP A 7 -10.14 -3.13 -15.96
CA ASP A 7 -9.71 -4.20 -16.86
C ASP A 7 -8.36 -3.92 -17.55
N LYS A 8 -7.86 -2.69 -17.44
CA LYS A 8 -6.58 -2.26 -18.03
C LYS A 8 -5.45 -2.19 -16.99
N LEU A 9 -5.77 -2.34 -15.70
CA LEU A 9 -4.78 -2.26 -14.62
C LEU A 9 -4.02 -3.58 -14.47
N LEU A 10 -2.70 -3.48 -14.43
CA LEU A 10 -1.78 -4.59 -14.27
C LEU A 10 -1.48 -4.86 -12.79
N LYS A 11 -1.47 -6.13 -12.40
CA LYS A 11 -1.00 -6.56 -11.08
C LYS A 11 0.51 -6.28 -10.96
N HIS A 12 0.91 -5.59 -9.89
CA HIS A 12 2.28 -5.17 -9.61
C HIS A 12 2.73 -5.61 -8.20
N GLY A 13 2.44 -6.88 -7.86
CA GLY A 13 2.69 -7.46 -6.54
C GLY A 13 4.17 -7.79 -6.27
N PRO A 14 4.50 -8.22 -5.04
CA PRO A 14 5.86 -8.54 -4.63
C PRO A 14 6.42 -9.81 -5.27
N ASP A 15 5.59 -10.59 -5.96
CA ASP A 15 5.95 -11.78 -6.74
C ASP A 15 6.73 -11.45 -8.02
N LEU A 16 6.74 -10.18 -8.44
CA LEU A 16 7.44 -9.71 -9.63
C LEU A 16 8.80 -9.07 -9.29
N PRO A 17 9.79 -9.12 -10.20
CA PRO A 17 11.01 -8.32 -10.08
C PRO A 17 10.70 -6.83 -9.92
N LEU A 18 11.51 -6.11 -9.15
CA LEU A 18 11.29 -4.70 -8.82
C LEU A 18 11.08 -3.83 -10.07
N GLU A 19 11.92 -4.00 -11.09
CA GLU A 19 11.80 -3.25 -12.35
C GLU A 19 10.44 -3.45 -13.03
N GLU A 20 9.93 -4.69 -13.05
CA GLU A 20 8.63 -5.01 -13.63
C GLU A 20 7.48 -4.43 -12.79
N ARG A 21 7.62 -4.41 -11.46
CA ARG A 21 6.66 -3.76 -10.56
C ARG A 21 6.57 -2.26 -10.86
N ILE A 22 7.71 -1.59 -11.03
CA ILE A 22 7.78 -0.16 -11.35
C ILE A 22 7.15 0.11 -12.73
N ARG A 23 7.48 -0.68 -13.75
CA ARG A 23 6.89 -0.54 -15.09
C ARG A 23 5.37 -0.68 -15.08
N ARG A 24 4.85 -1.71 -14.41
CA ARG A 24 3.40 -1.93 -14.28
C ARG A 24 2.72 -0.85 -13.46
N TYR A 25 3.38 -0.34 -12.42
CA TYR A 25 2.87 0.78 -11.64
C TYR A 25 2.75 2.05 -12.50
N GLN A 26 3.80 2.42 -13.23
CA GLN A 26 3.78 3.55 -14.16
C GLN A 26 2.69 3.39 -15.22
N HIS A 27 2.52 2.19 -15.78
CA HIS A 27 1.41 1.87 -16.70
C HIS A 27 0.05 2.14 -16.06
N ASN A 28 -0.16 1.70 -14.82
CA ASN A 28 -1.41 1.90 -14.11
C ASN A 28 -1.70 3.39 -13.85
N ILE A 29 -0.71 4.17 -13.45
CA ILE A 29 -0.84 5.61 -13.24
C ILE A 29 -1.24 6.31 -14.55
N ARG A 30 -0.58 5.99 -15.67
CA ARG A 30 -0.96 6.51 -17.00
C ARG A 30 -2.39 6.12 -17.36
N THR A 31 -2.74 4.84 -17.19
CA THR A 31 -4.06 4.29 -17.51
C THR A 31 -5.18 4.99 -16.73
N ILE A 32 -4.96 5.27 -15.44
CA ILE A 32 -5.92 5.99 -14.59
C ILE A 32 -6.07 7.45 -15.05
N ARG A 33 -4.95 8.12 -15.36
CA ARG A 33 -4.98 9.51 -15.85
C ARG A 33 -5.68 9.62 -17.20
N GLU A 34 -5.41 8.69 -18.12
CA GLU A 34 -6.02 8.62 -19.45
C GLU A 34 -7.53 8.34 -19.40
N SER A 35 -8.02 7.64 -18.39
CA SER A 35 -9.46 7.44 -18.18
C SER A 35 -10.18 8.67 -17.59
N GLY A 36 -9.45 9.77 -17.38
CA GLY A 36 -9.95 11.00 -16.74
C GLY A 36 -10.14 10.86 -15.23
N CYS A 37 -9.65 9.77 -14.62
CA CYS A 37 -9.76 9.54 -13.18
C CYS A 37 -8.59 10.19 -12.43
N LYS A 38 -8.85 10.62 -11.19
CA LYS A 38 -7.78 10.99 -10.26
C LYS A 38 -7.17 9.72 -9.67
N VAL A 39 -5.85 9.73 -9.51
CA VAL A 39 -5.17 8.66 -8.78
C VAL A 39 -5.57 8.74 -7.30
N PRO A 40 -6.02 7.64 -6.67
CA PRO A 40 -6.42 7.67 -5.27
C PRO A 40 -5.19 7.68 -4.36
N THR A 41 -4.76 8.90 -3.98
CA THR A 41 -3.48 9.13 -3.29
C THR A 41 -3.40 8.59 -1.86
N SER A 42 -4.53 8.20 -1.27
CA SER A 42 -4.56 7.47 0.00
C SER A 42 -3.96 6.07 -0.11
N ALA A 43 -3.98 5.47 -1.30
CA ALA A 43 -3.53 4.10 -1.55
C ALA A 43 -2.37 4.01 -2.53
N PHE A 44 -2.08 5.06 -3.30
CA PHE A 44 -1.08 5.15 -4.38
C PHE A 44 -0.30 6.46 -4.28
N ILE A 45 0.95 6.48 -4.72
CA ILE A 45 1.65 7.73 -5.06
C ILE A 45 1.35 8.11 -6.52
N ASP A 46 0.97 9.36 -6.78
CA ASP A 46 0.62 9.85 -8.12
C ASP A 46 1.87 10.38 -8.86
N THR A 47 2.82 9.49 -9.13
CA THR A 47 4.09 9.82 -9.77
C THR A 47 4.46 8.78 -10.83
N LEU A 48 5.30 9.18 -11.77
CA LEU A 48 5.93 8.30 -12.75
C LEU A 48 7.44 8.16 -12.51
N ASP A 49 7.99 8.84 -11.50
CA ASP A 49 9.42 8.72 -11.17
C ASP A 49 9.71 7.33 -10.61
N PRO A 50 10.57 6.52 -11.26
CA PRO A 50 10.92 5.19 -10.77
C PRO A 50 11.51 5.21 -9.36
N ALA A 51 12.28 6.22 -8.98
CA ALA A 51 12.91 6.30 -7.67
C ALA A 51 11.88 6.52 -6.55
N GLU A 52 10.90 7.41 -6.77
CA GLU A 52 9.81 7.62 -5.81
C GLU A 52 8.93 6.37 -5.67
N ILE A 53 8.67 5.67 -6.79
CA ILE A 53 7.90 4.42 -6.78
C ILE A 53 8.64 3.32 -6.01
N GLU A 54 9.95 3.21 -6.21
CA GLU A 54 10.79 2.26 -5.51
C GLU A 54 10.81 2.52 -4.00
N LEU A 55 11.03 3.76 -3.58
CA LEU A 55 10.99 4.16 -2.17
C LEU A 55 9.65 3.80 -1.53
N TRP A 56 8.56 4.11 -2.22
CA TRP A 56 7.23 3.77 -1.73
C TRP A 56 6.98 2.26 -1.64
N PHE A 57 7.51 1.46 -2.57
CA PHE A 57 7.46 0.02 -2.46
C PHE A 57 8.24 -0.50 -1.25
N ALA A 58 9.41 0.08 -0.94
CA ALA A 58 10.20 -0.28 0.23
C ALA A 58 9.46 0.08 1.53
N ASP A 59 8.91 1.30 1.63
CA ASP A 59 8.13 1.76 2.79
C ASP A 59 6.91 0.88 3.05
N LYS A 60 6.19 0.49 1.98
CA LYS A 60 5.06 -0.43 2.10
C LYS A 60 5.49 -1.82 2.56
N ALA A 61 6.59 -2.35 2.04
CA ALA A 61 7.10 -3.65 2.47
C ALA A 61 7.48 -3.63 3.95
N PHE A 62 8.18 -2.59 4.40
CA PHE A 62 8.54 -2.39 5.81
C PHE A 62 7.30 -2.27 6.71
N THR A 63 6.31 -1.49 6.28
CA THR A 63 5.06 -1.33 7.03
C THR A 63 4.31 -2.65 7.15
N ILE A 64 4.20 -3.42 6.07
CA ILE A 64 3.56 -4.75 6.06
C ILE A 64 4.30 -5.70 7.01
N ASP A 65 5.63 -5.73 6.94
CA ASP A 65 6.45 -6.57 7.81
C ASP A 65 6.30 -6.21 9.30
N ARG A 66 6.31 -4.90 9.62
CA ARG A 66 6.03 -4.40 10.97
C ARG A 66 4.63 -4.82 11.46
N LEU A 67 3.61 -4.67 10.62
CA LEU A 67 2.25 -5.08 10.97
C LEU A 67 2.15 -6.59 11.20
N LYS A 68 2.82 -7.41 10.38
CA LYS A 68 2.87 -8.87 10.56
C LYS A 68 3.50 -9.26 11.89
N ARG A 69 4.59 -8.60 12.30
CA ARG A 69 5.19 -8.83 13.64
C ARG A 69 4.21 -8.50 14.74
N VAL A 70 3.61 -7.31 14.71
CA VAL A 70 2.62 -6.90 15.73
C VAL A 70 1.44 -7.86 15.79
N MET A 71 0.91 -8.29 14.64
CA MET A 71 -0.19 -9.26 14.60
C MET A 71 0.20 -10.61 15.21
N LYS A 72 1.44 -11.07 15.00
CA LYS A 72 1.96 -12.28 15.63
C LYS A 72 2.06 -12.10 17.15
N ASP A 73 2.67 -11.01 17.60
CA ASP A 73 2.83 -10.73 19.03
C ASP A 73 1.47 -10.65 19.73
N VAL A 74 0.46 -10.07 19.08
CA VAL A 74 -0.92 -10.01 19.59
C VAL A 74 -1.57 -11.39 19.63
N ALA A 75 -1.32 -12.24 18.63
CA ALA A 75 -1.87 -13.60 18.60
C ALA A 75 -1.28 -14.51 19.69
N ASP A 76 -0.06 -14.24 20.14
CA ASP A 76 0.62 -14.97 21.21
C ASP A 76 0.19 -14.51 22.63
N LEU A 77 -0.68 -13.49 22.76
CA LEU A 77 -1.19 -13.02 24.04
C LEU A 77 -2.25 -13.96 24.63
N PRO A 78 -2.33 -14.11 25.96
CA PRO A 78 -3.41 -14.85 26.61
C PRO A 78 -4.80 -14.32 26.23
N GLU A 79 -5.77 -15.22 26.13
CA GLU A 79 -7.18 -14.84 25.99
C GLU A 79 -7.60 -13.87 27.11
N GLY A 80 -8.32 -12.81 26.73
CA GLY A 80 -8.73 -11.76 27.67
C GLY A 80 -7.69 -10.67 27.92
N THR A 81 -6.52 -10.71 27.26
CA THR A 81 -5.57 -9.59 27.32
C THR A 81 -6.19 -8.32 26.76
N VAL A 82 -6.30 -7.29 27.58
CA VAL A 82 -6.82 -5.97 27.17
C VAL A 82 -5.69 -5.16 26.56
N LEU A 83 -5.80 -4.89 25.25
CA LEU A 83 -4.87 -4.00 24.56
C LEU A 83 -5.18 -2.53 24.86
N PRO A 84 -4.16 -1.67 24.97
CA PRO A 84 -4.38 -0.24 25.13
C PRO A 84 -5.15 0.30 23.93
N SER A 85 -6.26 1.00 24.19
CA SER A 85 -7.06 1.61 23.13
C SER A 85 -6.31 2.80 22.54
N PRO A 86 -6.15 2.88 21.21
CA PRO A 86 -5.59 4.07 20.57
C PRO A 86 -6.50 5.31 20.69
N PHE A 87 -7.74 5.13 21.17
CA PHE A 87 -8.74 6.19 21.29
C PHE A 87 -8.97 6.64 22.75
N ILE A 88 -8.31 6.01 23.72
CA ILE A 88 -8.45 6.36 25.13
C ILE A 88 -7.03 6.68 25.66
N PRO A 89 -6.76 7.94 26.07
CA PRO A 89 -5.46 8.29 26.62
C PRO A 89 -5.17 7.45 27.88
N LEU A 90 -3.97 6.88 27.94
CA LEU A 90 -3.48 6.28 29.18
C LEU A 90 -3.37 7.40 30.23
N ARG A 91 -4.21 7.33 31.27
CA ARG A 91 -4.08 8.26 32.41
C ARG A 91 -2.71 8.02 33.05
N LYS A 92 -1.95 9.12 33.23
CA LYS A 92 -0.69 9.13 33.99
C LYS A 92 -0.93 8.82 35.45
#